data_AF-A0A7S2TVJ4-F1
#
_entry.id   AF-A0A7S2TVJ4-F1
#
_cell.length_a   1.000
_cell.length_b   1.000
_cell.length_c   1.000
_cell.angle_alpha   90.00
_cell.angle_beta   90.00
_cell.angle_gamma   90.00
#
_symmetry.space_group_name_H-M   'P 1'
#
loop_
_entity.id
_entity.type
_entity.pdbx_description
1 polymer ?
#
loop_
_entity_poly.entity_id
_entity_poly.type
_entity_poly.pdbx_seq_one_letter_code
_entity_poly.pdbx_strand_id
1 'polypeptide(L)'
;GQEQPRYTTIQGNVAHEVGIYQLQSAMWFQAKTALTTIRGNVFFNGPRSGINLNDGFGGGNDISENLIFNQCRHSGDHGPINSWDRQPFLSDVRTGQPSWQPSPTAIFRNFIIANYGGAPRGGDDA
;
A
#
# COMPACT_ATOMS: atom_id res chain seq x y z
N GLY A 1 21.29 -12.94 -4.64
CA GLY A 1 20.48 -11.79 -4.21
C GLY A 1 19.15 -12.31 -3.72
N GLN A 2 18.96 -12.36 -2.39
CA GLN A 2 17.71 -12.81 -1.75
C GLN A 2 17.45 -12.11 -0.41
N GLU A 3 18.18 -11.02 -0.10
CA GLU A 3 18.19 -10.38 1.22
C GLU A 3 17.11 -9.33 1.42
N GLN A 4 16.17 -9.18 0.48
CA GLN A 4 15.03 -8.30 0.71
C GLN A 4 14.17 -8.85 1.87
N PRO A 5 13.55 -7.98 2.68
CA PRO A 5 12.55 -8.39 3.64
C PRO A 5 11.45 -9.26 2.99
N ARG A 6 11.06 -10.31 3.72
CA ARG A 6 9.96 -11.22 3.37
C ARG A 6 9.12 -11.48 4.61
N TYR A 7 7.86 -11.84 4.43
CA TYR A 7 6.96 -12.26 5.50
C TYR A 7 6.67 -11.17 6.56
N THR A 8 6.82 -9.89 6.19
CA THR A 8 6.36 -8.78 7.02
C THR A 8 4.85 -8.92 7.24
N THR A 9 4.41 -8.85 8.50
CA THR A 9 3.00 -8.99 8.87
C THR A 9 2.51 -7.72 9.56
N ILE A 10 1.43 -7.15 9.04
CA ILE A 10 0.70 -6.01 9.60
C ILE A 10 -0.75 -6.49 9.78
N GLN A 11 -1.11 -6.88 11.00
CA GLN A 11 -2.39 -7.52 11.26
C GLN A 11 -3.10 -6.98 12.49
N GLY A 12 -4.41 -6.71 12.37
CA GLY A 12 -5.28 -6.34 13.50
C GLY A 12 -4.99 -4.95 14.09
N ASN A 13 -4.42 -4.04 13.30
CA ASN A 13 -4.04 -2.70 13.77
C ASN A 13 -5.10 -1.65 13.45
N VAL A 14 -5.11 -0.58 14.23
CA VAL A 14 -5.77 0.69 13.91
C VAL A 14 -4.69 1.73 13.67
N ALA A 15 -4.69 2.37 12.51
CA ALA A 15 -3.77 3.46 12.20
C ALA A 15 -4.54 4.63 11.58
N HIS A 16 -4.31 5.82 12.13
CA HIS A 16 -5.05 7.01 11.76
C HIS A 16 -4.19 8.28 11.93
N GLU A 17 -4.56 9.36 11.24
CA GLU A 17 -3.94 10.68 11.36
C GLU A 17 -2.43 10.70 11.04
N VAL A 18 -1.99 9.79 10.16
CA VAL A 18 -0.60 9.76 9.68
C VAL A 18 -0.35 10.87 8.68
N GLY A 19 0.90 11.34 8.60
CA GLY A 19 1.34 12.21 7.51
C GLY A 19 1.00 13.69 7.69
N ILE A 20 0.93 14.18 8.94
CA ILE A 20 0.71 15.60 9.28
C ILE A 20 1.76 16.52 8.65
N TYR A 21 3.03 16.10 8.66
CA TYR A 21 4.15 16.90 8.13
C TYR A 21 4.68 16.40 6.78
N GLN A 22 4.59 15.10 6.52
CA GLN A 22 5.00 14.48 5.26
C GLN A 22 3.77 13.97 4.53
N LEU A 23 3.22 14.80 3.63
CA LEU A 23 1.98 14.52 2.92
C LEU A 23 2.12 13.37 1.90
N GLN A 24 3.35 13.00 1.51
CA GLN A 24 3.64 11.86 0.63
C GLN A 24 3.88 10.56 1.40
N SER A 25 3.09 10.31 2.45
CA SER A 25 3.20 9.12 3.32
C SER A 25 1.94 8.26 3.28
N ALA A 26 2.11 6.97 3.60
CA ALA A 26 1.06 5.97 3.67
C ALA A 26 1.16 5.22 5.01
N MET A 27 0.06 4.61 5.47
CA MET A 27 0.09 3.72 6.65
C MET A 27 1.04 2.54 6.40
N TRP A 28 1.02 2.03 5.17
CA TRP A 28 2.00 1.09 4.67
C TRP A 28 2.61 1.61 3.37
N PHE A 29 3.94 1.75 3.36
CA PHE A 29 4.71 1.97 2.15
C PHE A 29 5.67 0.80 1.93
N GLN A 30 5.57 0.17 0.76
CA GLN A 30 6.40 -0.96 0.37
C GLN A 30 7.35 -0.57 -0.75
N ALA A 31 8.64 -0.46 -0.41
CA ALA A 31 9.74 -0.46 -1.35
C ALA A 31 10.18 -1.90 -1.65
N LYS A 32 11.47 -2.25 -1.49
CA LYS A 32 12.00 -3.58 -1.83
C LYS A 32 11.62 -4.64 -0.78
N THR A 33 10.42 -5.22 -0.88
CA THR A 33 9.95 -6.35 -0.06
C THR A 33 9.02 -7.27 -0.87
N ALA A 34 8.79 -8.48 -0.38
CA ALA A 34 7.86 -9.47 -0.94
C ALA A 34 7.14 -10.25 0.17
N LEU A 35 6.09 -11.00 -0.17
CA LEU A 35 5.38 -11.88 0.75
C LEU A 35 4.85 -11.16 2.00
N THR A 36 4.42 -9.91 1.84
CA THR A 36 3.87 -9.12 2.95
C THR A 36 2.41 -9.48 3.18
N THR A 37 2.00 -9.63 4.44
CA THR A 37 0.61 -9.80 4.85
C THR A 37 0.11 -8.51 5.50
N ILE A 38 -0.93 -7.90 4.94
CA ILE A 38 -1.63 -6.73 5.47
C ILE A 38 -3.09 -7.12 5.66
N ARG A 39 -3.45 -7.53 6.88
CA ARG A 39 -4.75 -8.18 7.11
C ARG A 39 -5.53 -7.63 8.29
N GLY A 40 -6.84 -7.42 8.11
CA GLY A 40 -7.72 -7.13 9.25
C GLY A 40 -7.41 -5.79 9.94
N ASN A 41 -6.85 -4.83 9.23
CA ASN A 41 -6.52 -3.51 9.79
C ASN A 41 -7.62 -2.48 9.51
N VAL A 42 -7.65 -1.43 10.33
CA VAL A 42 -8.50 -0.25 10.14
C VAL A 42 -7.60 0.97 9.89
N PHE A 43 -7.58 1.47 8.64
CA PHE A 43 -6.72 2.57 8.22
C PHE A 43 -7.54 3.77 7.73
N PHE A 44 -7.37 4.92 8.37
CA PHE A 44 -8.15 6.11 8.02
C PHE A 44 -7.41 7.44 8.19
N ASN A 45 -7.96 8.49 7.60
CA ASN A 45 -7.50 9.86 7.76
C ASN A 45 -6.02 10.11 7.36
N GLY A 46 -5.56 9.46 6.29
CA GLY A 46 -4.23 9.68 5.71
C GLY A 46 -4.21 10.73 4.58
N PRO A 47 -3.06 11.41 4.33
CA PRO A 47 -2.93 12.41 3.28
C PRO A 47 -2.86 11.77 1.88
N ARG A 48 -2.36 10.54 1.79
CA ARG A 48 -2.16 9.76 0.56
C ARG A 48 -2.93 8.43 0.62
N SER A 49 -2.54 7.44 -0.18
CA SER A 49 -3.04 6.07 -0.11
C SER A 49 -2.75 5.49 1.28
N GLY A 50 -3.65 4.68 1.80
CA GLY A 50 -3.41 3.95 3.05
C GLY A 50 -2.35 2.87 2.86
N ILE A 51 -2.38 2.19 1.71
CA ILE A 51 -1.42 1.16 1.32
C ILE A 51 -0.81 1.54 -0.03
N ASN A 52 0.51 1.75 -0.06
CA ASN A 52 1.25 2.08 -1.26
C ASN A 52 2.32 1.01 -1.56
N LEU A 53 2.15 0.30 -2.68
CA LEU A 53 3.13 -0.62 -3.23
C LEU A 53 3.98 0.14 -4.27
N ASN A 54 5.26 0.39 -3.99
CA ASN A 54 6.06 1.33 -4.79
C ASN A 54 6.30 0.84 -6.22
N ASP A 55 7.03 -0.25 -6.41
CA ASP A 55 7.11 -0.92 -7.72
C ASP A 55 6.66 -2.37 -7.54
N GLY A 56 6.29 -3.01 -8.64
CA GLY A 56 5.79 -4.39 -8.73
C GLY A 56 6.92 -5.39 -8.49
N PHE A 57 7.55 -5.24 -7.34
CA PHE A 57 8.68 -5.98 -6.81
C PHE A 57 8.28 -7.44 -6.55
N GLY A 58 9.04 -8.19 -5.75
CA GLY A 58 8.89 -9.65 -5.62
C GLY A 58 7.45 -10.16 -5.39
N GLY A 59 6.55 -9.32 -4.89
CA GLY A 59 5.12 -9.57 -4.93
C GLY A 59 4.69 -10.64 -3.93
N GLY A 60 3.67 -11.42 -4.26
CA GLY A 60 3.15 -12.47 -3.37
C GLY A 60 2.55 -11.92 -2.08
N ASN A 61 2.11 -10.66 -2.09
CA ASN A 61 1.51 -10.04 -0.92
C ASN A 61 0.05 -10.47 -0.76
N ASP A 62 -0.42 -10.55 0.49
CA ASP A 62 -1.82 -10.74 0.86
C ASP A 62 -2.32 -9.44 1.51
N ILE A 63 -3.22 -8.74 0.83
CA ILE A 63 -3.87 -7.53 1.33
C ILE A 63 -5.36 -7.84 1.42
N SER A 64 -5.81 -8.23 2.62
CA SER A 64 -7.18 -8.72 2.80
C SER A 64 -7.87 -8.25 4.08
N GLU A 65 -9.20 -8.19 4.05
CA GLU A 65 -10.02 -7.95 5.23
C GLU A 65 -9.73 -6.61 5.94
N ASN A 66 -9.12 -5.65 5.25
CA ASN A 66 -8.87 -4.32 5.81
C ASN A 66 -10.09 -3.41 5.58
N LEU A 67 -10.37 -2.56 6.57
CA LEU A 67 -11.24 -1.40 6.44
C LEU A 67 -10.38 -0.17 6.14
N ILE A 68 -10.54 0.43 4.96
CA ILE A 68 -9.74 1.59 4.53
C ILE A 68 -10.66 2.71 4.06
N PHE A 69 -10.62 3.86 4.73
CA PHE A 69 -11.52 4.98 4.43
C PHE A 69 -10.86 6.34 4.68
N ASN A 70 -11.44 7.40 4.12
CA ASN A 70 -10.97 8.78 4.25
C ASN A 70 -9.45 8.95 4.02
N GLN A 71 -8.94 8.26 3.01
CA GLN A 71 -7.57 8.39 2.50
C GLN A 71 -7.53 9.48 1.42
N CYS A 72 -6.32 9.81 0.95
CA CYS A 72 -6.09 10.78 -0.12
C CYS A 72 -6.61 12.19 0.21
N ARG A 73 -6.47 12.63 1.46
CA ARG A 73 -6.90 13.98 1.88
C ARG A 73 -6.06 15.12 1.31
N HIS A 74 -4.89 14.83 0.73
CA HIS A 74 -3.99 15.82 0.15
C HIS A 74 -3.35 15.34 -1.17
N SER A 75 -3.89 14.29 -1.79
CA SER A 75 -3.47 13.72 -3.08
C SER A 75 -4.70 13.28 -3.88
N GLY A 76 -4.61 13.14 -5.21
CA GLY A 76 -5.82 12.91 -6.03
C GLY A 76 -5.67 11.95 -7.22
N ASP A 77 -4.47 11.48 -7.54
CA ASP A 77 -4.17 10.63 -8.70
C ASP A 77 -4.33 9.13 -8.44
N HIS A 78 -4.64 8.72 -7.21
CA HIS A 78 -4.73 7.31 -6.81
C HIS A 78 -5.77 7.07 -5.70
N GLY A 79 -6.11 5.79 -5.47
CA GLY A 79 -7.05 5.38 -4.44
C GLY A 79 -6.42 5.07 -3.07
N PRO A 80 -7.23 4.53 -2.13
CA PRO A 80 -6.76 4.10 -0.80
C PRO A 80 -5.72 2.98 -0.84
N ILE A 81 -5.67 2.21 -1.92
CA ILE A 81 -4.59 1.28 -2.25
C ILE A 81 -4.00 1.74 -3.59
N ASN A 82 -2.67 1.84 -3.67
CA ASN A 82 -1.93 2.25 -4.86
C ASN A 82 -0.82 1.26 -5.20
N SER A 83 -0.64 0.92 -6.48
CA SER A 83 0.56 0.25 -7.00
C SER A 83 1.00 0.91 -8.31
N TRP A 84 2.32 1.00 -8.53
CA TRP A 84 2.87 1.45 -9.83
C TRP A 84 3.30 0.30 -10.73
N ASP A 85 3.64 -0.85 -10.14
CA ASP A 85 3.99 -2.09 -10.84
C ASP A 85 5.03 -1.99 -11.97
N ARG A 86 5.91 -0.98 -11.90
CA ARG A 86 6.81 -0.64 -13.01
C ARG A 86 7.98 -1.60 -13.22
N GLN A 87 8.66 -2.02 -12.15
CA GLN A 87 9.82 -2.91 -12.29
C GLN A 87 9.96 -3.91 -11.13
N PRO A 88 10.01 -5.23 -11.42
CA PRO A 88 10.34 -6.26 -10.45
C PRO A 88 11.85 -6.29 -10.14
N PHE A 89 12.22 -6.81 -8.96
CA PHE A 89 13.62 -7.18 -8.68
C PHE A 89 13.83 -8.69 -8.92
N LEU A 90 15.07 -9.11 -9.16
CA LEU A 90 15.41 -10.52 -9.35
C LEU A 90 15.08 -11.31 -8.07
N SER A 91 14.11 -12.21 -8.16
CA SER A 91 13.61 -12.98 -7.02
C SER A 91 13.32 -14.42 -7.40
N ASP A 92 13.29 -15.30 -6.42
CA ASP A 92 12.85 -16.69 -6.55
C ASP A 92 11.41 -16.91 -6.05
N VAL A 93 10.70 -15.84 -5.66
CA VAL A 93 9.40 -15.91 -4.96
C VAL A 93 8.34 -16.61 -5.81
N ARG A 94 8.32 -16.35 -7.13
CA ARG A 94 7.30 -16.90 -8.02
C ARG A 94 7.59 -18.33 -8.48
N THR A 95 8.85 -18.62 -8.80
CA THR A 95 9.21 -19.83 -9.57
C THR A 95 10.13 -20.77 -8.81
N GLY A 96 10.62 -20.39 -7.61
CA GLY A 96 11.65 -21.12 -6.88
C GLY A 96 13.05 -21.00 -7.49
N GLN A 97 13.21 -20.24 -8.57
CA GLN A 97 14.47 -19.97 -9.27
C GLN A 97 14.60 -18.47 -9.56
N PRO A 98 15.81 -17.90 -9.65
CA PRO A 98 15.98 -16.47 -9.94
C PRO A 98 15.24 -16.06 -11.22
N SER A 99 14.30 -15.12 -11.08
CA SER A 99 13.44 -14.63 -12.16
C SER A 99 13.08 -13.16 -11.94
N TRP A 100 12.85 -12.44 -13.03
CA TRP A 100 12.29 -11.09 -13.01
C TRP A 100 10.75 -11.10 -12.97
N GLN A 101 10.12 -12.26 -12.84
CA GLN A 101 8.68 -12.36 -12.82
C GLN A 101 8.16 -12.26 -11.38
N PRO A 102 7.42 -11.19 -11.01
CA PRO A 102 6.93 -11.03 -9.66
C PRO A 102 5.79 -12.01 -9.37
N SER A 103 5.69 -12.48 -8.12
CA SER A 103 4.56 -13.29 -7.70
C SER A 103 3.29 -12.42 -7.61
N PRO A 104 2.11 -12.90 -8.04
CA PRO A 104 0.88 -12.11 -7.96
C PRO A 104 0.58 -11.61 -6.54
N THR A 105 0.21 -10.34 -6.41
CA THR A 105 -0.32 -9.79 -5.16
C THR A 105 -1.83 -10.00 -5.12
N ALA A 106 -2.33 -10.57 -4.03
CA ALA A 106 -3.76 -10.79 -3.81
C ALA A 106 -4.34 -9.61 -3.01
N ILE A 107 -5.34 -8.93 -3.58
CA ILE A 107 -6.06 -7.83 -2.94
C ILE A 107 -7.55 -8.18 -2.94
N PHE A 108 -8.11 -8.55 -1.79
CA PHE A 108 -9.44 -9.17 -1.75
C PHE A 108 -10.11 -9.00 -0.39
N ARG A 109 -11.46 -8.96 -0.38
CA ARG A 109 -12.27 -8.78 0.85
C ARG A 109 -11.92 -7.54 1.68
N ASN A 110 -11.31 -6.52 1.10
CA ASN A 110 -11.15 -5.23 1.77
C ASN A 110 -12.46 -4.44 1.67
N PHE A 111 -12.88 -3.80 2.76
CA PHE A 111 -13.97 -2.84 2.72
C PHE A 111 -13.38 -1.43 2.56
N ILE A 112 -13.56 -0.86 1.38
CA ILE A 112 -12.98 0.43 1.01
C ILE A 112 -14.10 1.45 0.85
N ILE A 113 -14.03 2.55 1.61
CA ILE A 113 -14.92 3.70 1.44
C ILE A 113 -14.07 4.83 0.85
N ALA A 114 -14.18 4.99 -0.46
CA ALA A 114 -13.47 6.05 -1.18
C ALA A 114 -14.14 7.40 -0.92
N ASN A 115 -13.36 8.39 -0.47
CA ASN A 115 -13.83 9.76 -0.33
C ASN A 115 -13.45 10.57 -1.58
N TYR A 116 -14.28 10.51 -2.62
CA TYR A 116 -14.09 11.33 -3.81
C TYR A 116 -14.31 12.81 -3.46
N GLY A 117 -13.26 13.64 -3.57
CA GLY A 117 -13.34 15.08 -3.33
C GLY A 117 -12.98 15.54 -1.90
N GLY A 118 -12.37 14.68 -1.07
CA GLY A 118 -11.89 15.05 0.27
C GLY A 118 -10.58 15.85 0.28
N ALA A 119 -9.85 15.90 -0.84
CA ALA A 119 -8.72 16.80 -0.99
C ALA A 119 -9.22 18.24 -1.14
N PRO A 120 -8.71 19.22 -0.37
CA PRO A 120 -9.04 20.62 -0.58
C PRO A 120 -8.77 20.96 -2.05
N ARG A 121 -9.78 21.51 -2.73
CA ARG A 121 -9.53 22.16 -4.02
C ARG A 121 -8.57 23.29 -3.69
N GLY A 122 -7.32 23.20 -4.14
CA GLY A 122 -6.28 24.16 -3.77
C GLY A 122 -6.80 25.59 -3.93
N GLY A 123 -6.90 26.32 -2.82
CA GLY A 123 -7.46 27.67 -2.80
C GLY A 123 -7.75 28.26 -1.43
N ASP A 124 -8.32 27.50 -0.49
CA ASP A 124 -9.12 28.17 0.56
C ASP A 124 -8.52 28.21 1.98
N ASP A 125 -7.40 27.51 2.26
CA ASP A 125 -6.86 27.41 3.62
C ASP A 125 -5.35 27.75 3.72
N ALA A 126 -4.95 28.94 3.24
CA ALA A 126 -3.65 29.55 3.54
C ALA A 126 -3.83 30.93 4.21
#